data_AF-A0A4Z1L736-F1
#
_entry.id   AF-A0A4Z1L736-F1
#
_cell.length_a   1.000
_cell.length_b   1.000
_cell.length_c   1.000
_cell.angle_alpha   90.00
_cell.angle_beta   90.00
_cell.angle_gamma   90.00
#
_symmetry.space_group_name_H-M   'P 1'
#
loop_
_entity.id
_entity.type
_entity.pdbx_description
1 polymer ?
#
loop_
_entity_poly.entity_id
_entity_poly.type
_entity_poly.pdbx_seq_one_letter_code
_entity_poly.pdbx_strand_id
1 'polypeptide(L)'
;MKANLVFSVLFSCLLPIIIYAQASGSGTTTRYWDCCKASCGWSKKATLATGSNPVSSCDISNNPLTDYNAVSYCASSSGTAFMCGSQTPWAVSDTLSYGFAATTISGGTEASWCCACYQLTFTSGPVAGKQMIVQATNTGGDLGSNQFDLAIPGGGFGIFDACTHQYPSTPASAWGAQYGGLSSRTQCASLPAALQAGCYWRFDWFLNADNPSITFKQVACPAALTARSGCVRANDAINETPTGPSAVPTWASSTSAAGSTSSAITSTSKSTSVGVTISTSSTTSGAASGGTGTPVARYGQCGGSGWSGSTVVS
;
A
#
# COMPACT_ATOMS: atom_id res chain seq x y z
N MET A 1 -69.20 23.06 -30.21
CA MET A 1 -68.28 22.47 -29.22
C MET A 1 -67.00 22.09 -29.98
N LYS A 2 -65.92 22.87 -29.83
CA LYS A 2 -64.62 22.59 -30.46
C LYS A 2 -63.71 21.97 -29.40
N ALA A 3 -63.36 20.70 -29.57
CA ALA A 3 -62.43 20.02 -28.68
C ALA A 3 -61.00 20.31 -29.13
N ASN A 4 -60.23 20.99 -28.27
CA ASN A 4 -58.79 21.19 -28.46
C ASN A 4 -58.06 19.95 -27.91
N LEU A 5 -57.48 19.17 -28.81
CA LEU A 5 -56.62 18.04 -28.47
C LEU A 5 -55.19 18.55 -28.25
N VAL A 6 -54.76 18.62 -26.99
CA VAL A 6 -53.39 19.00 -26.63
C VAL A 6 -52.50 17.76 -26.73
N PHE A 7 -51.60 17.73 -27.72
CA PHE A 7 -50.56 16.71 -27.85
C PHE A 7 -49.43 17.02 -26.87
N SER A 8 -49.30 16.21 -25.81
CA SER A 8 -48.18 16.27 -24.88
C SER A 8 -47.00 15.50 -25.47
N VAL A 9 -45.99 16.23 -25.97
CA VAL A 9 -44.75 15.64 -26.50
C VAL A 9 -43.82 15.36 -25.33
N LEU A 10 -43.77 14.10 -24.90
CA LEU A 10 -42.76 13.61 -23.95
C LEU A 10 -41.39 13.64 -24.64
N PHE A 11 -40.63 14.70 -24.39
CA PHE A 11 -39.24 14.83 -24.81
C PHE A 11 -38.40 13.89 -23.93
N SER A 12 -38.20 12.65 -24.39
CA SER A 12 -37.31 11.69 -23.75
C SER A 12 -35.87 12.18 -23.92
N CYS A 13 -35.34 12.81 -22.88
CA CYS A 13 -33.97 13.31 -22.81
C CYS A 13 -33.03 12.10 -22.69
N LEU A 14 -32.65 11.51 -23.84
CA LEU A 14 -31.55 10.54 -23.93
C LEU A 14 -30.25 11.29 -23.61
N LEU A 15 -29.87 11.31 -22.33
CA LEU A 15 -28.52 11.73 -21.95
C LEU A 15 -27.51 10.79 -22.63
N PRO A 16 -26.50 11.31 -23.33
CA PRO A 16 -25.42 10.49 -23.85
C PRO A 16 -24.73 9.79 -22.68
N ILE A 17 -24.82 8.47 -22.64
CA ILE A 17 -23.97 7.64 -21.79
C ILE A 17 -22.58 7.76 -22.41
N ILE A 18 -21.78 8.71 -21.92
CA ILE A 18 -20.36 8.79 -22.25
C ILE A 18 -19.72 7.58 -21.57
N ILE A 19 -19.58 6.49 -22.33
CA ILE A 19 -18.75 5.36 -21.94
C ILE A 19 -17.30 5.86 -22.07
N TYR A 20 -16.72 6.34 -20.96
CA TYR A 20 -15.30 6.64 -20.93
C TYR A 20 -14.54 5.34 -21.18
N ALA A 21 -13.68 5.35 -22.19
CA ALA A 21 -12.82 4.22 -22.48
C ALA A 21 -11.91 3.94 -21.28
N GLN A 22 -11.81 2.68 -20.88
CA GLN A 22 -10.86 2.20 -19.87
C GLN A 22 -9.43 2.57 -20.30
N ALA A 23 -8.70 3.36 -19.51
CA ALA A 23 -7.32 3.65 -19.83
C ALA A 23 -6.49 2.35 -19.81
N SER A 24 -5.78 2.07 -20.88
CA SER A 24 -4.94 0.87 -21.01
C SER A 24 -3.79 1.12 -21.98
N GLY A 25 -2.76 0.29 -21.91
CA GLY A 25 -1.63 0.40 -22.82
C GLY A 25 -0.38 -0.32 -22.32
N SER A 26 0.74 0.02 -22.93
CA SER A 26 2.07 -0.33 -22.42
C SER A 26 2.65 0.83 -21.62
N GLY A 27 3.52 0.51 -20.67
CA GLY A 27 4.16 1.50 -19.81
C GLY A 27 5.49 1.00 -19.25
N THR A 28 6.16 1.89 -18.55
CA THR A 28 7.38 1.60 -17.78
C THR A 28 7.12 1.80 -16.30
N THR A 29 7.98 1.22 -15.48
CA THR A 29 7.95 1.45 -14.04
C THR A 29 9.26 2.03 -13.55
N THR A 30 9.17 2.79 -12.47
CA THR A 30 10.30 3.16 -11.60
C THR A 30 9.91 2.83 -10.15
N ARG A 31 10.75 3.22 -9.19
CA ARG A 31 10.52 3.02 -7.77
C ARG A 31 10.91 4.28 -7.01
N TYR A 32 10.10 4.68 -6.04
CA TYR A 32 10.36 5.84 -5.21
C TYR A 32 9.77 5.72 -3.82
N TRP A 33 10.29 6.50 -2.88
CA TRP A 33 9.63 6.84 -1.63
C TRP A 33 10.28 8.10 -1.06
N ASP A 34 9.67 9.25 -1.28
CA ASP A 34 10.18 10.58 -0.92
C ASP A 34 9.60 11.14 0.40
N CYS A 35 8.62 10.43 0.96
CA CYS A 35 7.80 10.84 2.10
C CYS A 35 6.96 12.11 1.90
N CYS A 36 6.92 12.67 0.68
CA CYS A 36 6.11 13.83 0.37
C CYS A 36 4.61 13.52 0.46
N LYS A 37 3.80 14.52 0.75
CA LYS A 37 2.34 14.38 0.61
C LYS A 37 2.03 14.14 -0.87
N ALA A 38 1.32 13.06 -1.14
CA ALA A 38 0.93 12.66 -2.48
C ALA A 38 -0.01 13.70 -3.13
N SER A 39 0.13 13.93 -4.44
CA SER A 39 -0.61 14.99 -5.15
C SER A 39 -2.13 14.78 -5.12
N CYS A 40 -2.61 13.54 -5.18
CA CYS A 40 -4.04 13.21 -5.09
C CYS A 40 -4.57 13.32 -3.64
N GLY A 41 -3.73 13.68 -2.67
CA GLY A 41 -4.13 14.05 -1.32
C GLY A 41 -4.60 15.49 -1.19
N TRP A 42 -4.55 16.28 -2.26
CA TRP A 42 -5.16 17.61 -2.31
C TRP A 42 -6.64 17.53 -2.72
N SER A 43 -7.46 18.35 -2.08
CA SER A 43 -8.86 18.53 -2.46
C SER A 43 -9.01 18.96 -3.93
N LYS A 44 -10.10 18.53 -4.57
CA LYS A 44 -10.48 18.92 -5.95
C LYS A 44 -9.55 18.43 -7.06
N LYS A 45 -8.68 17.46 -6.78
CA LYS A 45 -7.82 16.82 -7.80
C LYS A 45 -8.56 15.86 -8.72
N ALA A 46 -9.65 15.25 -8.26
CA ALA A 46 -10.52 14.39 -9.03
C ALA A 46 -11.96 14.45 -8.48
N THR A 47 -12.92 13.92 -9.25
CA THR A 47 -14.29 13.70 -8.78
C THR A 47 -14.32 12.43 -7.93
N LEU A 48 -14.68 12.59 -6.66
CA LEU A 48 -14.67 11.49 -5.68
C LEU A 48 -16.08 10.96 -5.42
N ALA A 49 -16.18 9.70 -5.02
CA ALA A 49 -17.45 9.11 -4.62
C ALA A 49 -18.02 9.83 -3.38
N THR A 50 -19.35 9.81 -3.23
CA THR A 50 -20.01 10.37 -2.04
C THR A 50 -19.46 9.72 -0.76
N GLY A 51 -18.99 10.55 0.18
CA GLY A 51 -18.39 10.08 1.43
C GLY A 51 -16.92 9.66 1.33
N SER A 52 -16.31 9.75 0.14
CA SER A 52 -14.87 9.57 -0.04
C SER A 52 -14.10 10.85 0.27
N ASN A 53 -12.81 10.70 0.57
CA ASN A 53 -11.87 11.80 0.77
C ASN A 53 -10.74 11.76 -0.27
N PRO A 54 -9.95 12.84 -0.42
CA PRO A 54 -8.65 12.75 -1.10
C PRO A 54 -7.75 11.69 -0.44
N VAL A 55 -6.66 11.33 -1.10
CA VAL A 55 -5.68 10.39 -0.52
C VAL A 55 -5.21 10.91 0.84
N SER A 56 -5.38 10.12 1.89
CA SER A 56 -4.97 10.47 3.24
C SER A 56 -3.47 10.76 3.30
N SER A 57 -3.11 11.87 3.95
CA SER A 57 -1.73 12.18 4.34
C SER A 57 -1.54 11.88 5.81
N CYS A 58 -0.29 11.77 6.26
CA CYS A 58 0.04 11.54 7.65
C CYS A 58 0.89 12.67 8.23
N ASP A 59 0.84 12.83 9.55
CA ASP A 59 1.74 13.71 10.28
C ASP A 59 3.18 13.15 10.34
N ILE A 60 4.07 13.88 11.01
CA ILE A 60 5.47 13.47 11.19
C ILE A 60 5.62 12.12 11.91
N SER A 61 4.64 11.73 12.73
CA SER A 61 4.62 10.48 13.49
C SER A 61 3.85 9.37 12.77
N ASN A 62 3.51 9.55 11.48
CA ASN A 62 2.79 8.61 10.65
C ASN A 62 1.32 8.36 11.09
N ASN A 63 0.69 9.34 11.76
CA ASN A 63 -0.74 9.30 12.06
C ASN A 63 -1.55 9.97 10.94
N PRO A 64 -2.68 9.38 10.49
CA PRO A 64 -3.52 9.99 9.45
C PRO A 64 -4.02 11.38 9.85
N LEU A 65 -3.90 12.34 8.93
CA LEU A 65 -4.42 13.70 9.05
C LEU A 65 -5.85 13.76 8.55
N THR A 66 -6.69 14.53 9.25
CA THR A 66 -8.06 14.86 8.81
C THR A 66 -8.11 16.15 7.98
N ASP A 67 -7.08 17.01 8.08
CA ASP A 67 -6.95 18.20 7.25
C ASP A 67 -6.28 17.86 5.91
N TYR A 68 -7.10 17.65 4.88
CA TYR A 68 -6.64 17.40 3.51
C TYR A 68 -5.97 18.61 2.85
N ASN A 69 -6.04 19.81 3.46
CA ASN A 69 -5.35 21.00 3.00
C ASN A 69 -4.03 21.25 3.74
N ALA A 70 -3.64 20.38 4.68
CA ALA A 70 -2.35 20.44 5.33
C ALA A 70 -1.21 20.44 4.29
N VAL A 71 -0.29 21.38 4.44
CA VAL A 71 0.79 21.63 3.46
C VAL A 71 1.82 20.51 3.53
N SER A 72 2.27 20.05 2.35
CA SER A 72 3.35 19.07 2.29
C SER A 72 4.65 19.65 2.84
N TYR A 73 5.41 18.87 3.60
CA TYR A 73 6.78 19.25 3.95
C TYR A 73 7.66 19.52 2.71
N CYS A 74 7.44 18.78 1.60
CA CYS A 74 8.19 18.99 0.35
C CYS A 74 7.83 20.31 -0.36
N ALA A 75 6.70 20.92 -0.03
CA ALA A 75 6.30 22.21 -0.60
C ALA A 75 6.79 23.41 0.25
N SER A 76 6.97 23.20 1.56
CA SER A 76 7.43 24.23 2.50
C SER A 76 7.98 23.56 3.76
N SER A 77 9.06 24.12 4.34
CA SER A 77 9.62 23.66 5.61
C SER A 77 8.67 23.81 6.81
N SER A 78 7.58 24.57 6.65
CA SER A 78 6.47 24.65 7.63
C SER A 78 5.36 23.63 7.39
N GLY A 79 5.45 22.84 6.32
CA GLY A 79 4.49 21.79 6.00
C GLY A 79 4.52 20.66 7.02
N THR A 80 3.36 20.07 7.27
CA THR A 80 3.17 19.04 8.31
C THR A 80 2.66 17.71 7.75
N ALA A 81 2.42 17.65 6.44
CA ALA A 81 1.85 16.48 5.77
C ALA A 81 2.90 15.69 4.98
N PHE A 82 2.87 14.37 5.20
CA PHE A 82 3.75 13.36 4.62
C PHE A 82 2.94 12.22 4.01
N MET A 83 3.59 11.36 3.22
CA MET A 83 3.01 10.08 2.78
C MET A 83 2.80 9.15 3.98
N CYS A 84 1.66 8.47 4.03
CA CYS A 84 1.40 7.48 5.08
C CYS A 84 2.12 6.15 4.80
N GLY A 85 2.79 5.59 5.80
CA GLY A 85 3.42 4.26 5.72
C GLY A 85 2.42 3.10 5.50
N SER A 86 1.12 3.34 5.71
CA SER A 86 0.05 2.39 5.32
C SER A 86 -0.09 2.26 3.80
N GLN A 87 0.42 3.22 3.03
CA GLN A 87 0.36 3.27 1.56
C GLN A 87 1.61 2.64 0.92
N THR A 88 2.04 1.50 1.49
CA THR A 88 3.16 0.68 1.02
C THR A 88 2.64 -0.57 0.29
N PRO A 89 3.45 -1.22 -0.56
CA PRO A 89 3.03 -2.37 -1.35
C PRO A 89 3.07 -3.66 -0.53
N TRP A 90 2.25 -4.64 -0.91
CA TRP A 90 2.24 -5.95 -0.28
C TRP A 90 1.79 -7.05 -1.25
N ALA A 91 2.29 -8.27 -1.00
CA ALA A 91 1.89 -9.47 -1.73
C ALA A 91 0.51 -9.94 -1.29
N VAL A 92 -0.35 -10.27 -2.25
CA VAL A 92 -1.68 -10.90 -2.03
C VAL A 92 -1.62 -12.40 -2.32
N SER A 93 -0.77 -12.79 -3.27
CA SER A 93 -0.36 -14.16 -3.57
C SER A 93 1.08 -14.15 -4.10
N ASP A 94 1.59 -15.30 -4.53
CA ASP A 94 2.86 -15.38 -5.28
C ASP A 94 2.82 -14.67 -6.64
N THR A 95 1.63 -14.43 -7.20
CA THR A 95 1.40 -13.91 -8.55
C THR A 95 0.70 -12.55 -8.57
N LEU A 96 0.13 -12.11 -7.44
CA LEU A 96 -0.57 -10.83 -7.29
C LEU A 96 -0.03 -10.01 -6.12
N SER A 97 0.21 -8.72 -6.36
CA SER A 97 0.45 -7.72 -5.31
C SER A 97 -0.51 -6.53 -5.42
N TYR A 98 -0.70 -5.83 -4.30
CA TYR A 98 -1.33 -4.52 -4.27
C TYR A 98 -0.33 -3.45 -3.86
N GLY A 99 -0.55 -2.21 -4.28
CA GLY A 99 0.24 -1.07 -3.83
C GLY A 99 -0.23 0.26 -4.39
N PHE A 100 0.68 1.22 -4.44
CA PHE A 100 0.40 2.60 -4.81
C PHE A 100 1.46 3.08 -5.80
N ALA A 101 1.11 4.08 -6.60
CA ALA A 101 2.05 4.64 -7.57
C ALA A 101 1.80 6.14 -7.79
N ALA A 102 2.87 6.85 -8.14
CA ALA A 102 2.76 8.07 -8.92
C ALA A 102 2.59 7.70 -10.39
N THR A 103 1.70 8.38 -11.12
CA THR A 103 1.40 7.99 -12.51
C THR A 103 1.23 9.18 -13.43
N THR A 104 1.65 9.01 -14.68
CA THR A 104 1.24 9.87 -15.79
C THR A 104 0.67 8.98 -16.90
N ILE A 105 -0.62 9.14 -17.19
CA ILE A 105 -1.33 8.35 -18.21
C ILE A 105 -1.53 9.21 -19.45
N SER A 106 -1.12 8.71 -20.61
CA SER A 106 -1.25 9.43 -21.87
C SER A 106 -2.69 9.76 -22.21
N GLY A 107 -2.92 11.01 -22.62
CA GLY A 107 -4.26 11.53 -22.89
C GLY A 107 -5.08 11.86 -21.64
N GLY A 108 -4.54 11.63 -20.44
CA GLY A 108 -5.17 11.94 -19.17
C GLY A 108 -4.60 13.18 -18.48
N THR A 109 -5.22 13.51 -17.36
CA THR A 109 -4.76 14.49 -16.36
C THR A 109 -4.93 13.91 -14.95
N GLU A 110 -4.47 14.62 -13.92
CA GLU A 110 -4.75 14.24 -12.52
C GLU A 110 -6.23 13.99 -12.25
N ALA A 111 -7.14 14.76 -12.88
CA ALA A 111 -8.57 14.54 -12.75
C ALA A 111 -9.02 13.15 -13.23
N SER A 112 -8.34 12.58 -14.23
CA SER A 112 -8.63 11.26 -14.78
C SER A 112 -7.98 10.10 -14.02
N TRP A 113 -6.77 10.27 -13.47
CA TRP A 113 -6.05 9.17 -12.84
C TRP A 113 -6.05 9.21 -11.32
N CYS A 114 -6.24 10.36 -10.68
CA CYS A 114 -6.18 10.41 -9.22
C CYS A 114 -7.20 9.47 -8.59
N CYS A 115 -6.70 8.61 -7.71
CA CYS A 115 -7.42 7.54 -7.03
C CYS A 115 -7.95 6.40 -7.91
N ALA A 116 -7.66 6.40 -9.22
CA ALA A 116 -7.97 5.29 -10.10
C ALA A 116 -7.05 4.11 -9.79
N CYS A 117 -7.52 2.89 -10.05
CA CYS A 117 -6.71 1.70 -9.95
C CYS A 117 -6.36 1.12 -11.31
N TYR A 118 -5.14 0.60 -11.40
CA TYR A 118 -4.61 -0.01 -12.62
C TYR A 118 -4.07 -1.39 -12.29
N GLN A 119 -4.52 -2.39 -13.05
CA GLN A 119 -3.88 -3.69 -13.05
C GLN A 119 -2.70 -3.63 -14.00
N LEU A 120 -1.50 -3.72 -13.44
CA LEU A 120 -0.24 -3.85 -14.14
C LEU A 120 0.07 -5.33 -14.34
N THR A 121 0.49 -5.70 -15.53
CA THR A 121 1.06 -7.01 -15.84
C THR A 121 2.51 -6.79 -16.26
N PHE A 122 3.47 -7.28 -15.49
CA PHE A 122 4.88 -7.09 -15.80
C PHE A 122 5.27 -7.88 -17.05
N THR A 123 6.00 -7.25 -17.96
CA THR A 123 6.40 -7.85 -19.24
C THR A 123 7.91 -8.07 -19.37
N SER A 124 8.70 -7.66 -18.37
CA SER A 124 10.14 -7.91 -18.31
C SER A 124 10.66 -8.04 -16.87
N GLY A 125 11.95 -8.35 -16.73
CA GLY A 125 12.60 -8.55 -15.43
C GLY A 125 12.19 -9.87 -14.75
N PRO A 126 12.68 -10.11 -13.52
CA PRO A 126 12.41 -11.35 -12.79
C PRO A 126 10.94 -11.53 -12.38
N VAL A 127 10.13 -10.47 -12.51
CA VAL A 127 8.70 -10.46 -12.17
C VAL A 127 7.79 -10.59 -13.39
N ALA A 128 8.34 -10.82 -14.59
CA ALA A 128 7.54 -10.98 -15.82
C ALA A 128 6.42 -12.02 -15.62
N GLY A 129 5.20 -11.66 -16.02
CA GLY A 129 3.99 -12.46 -15.84
C GLY A 129 3.27 -12.28 -14.51
N LYS A 130 3.91 -11.72 -13.47
CA LYS A 130 3.21 -11.32 -12.23
C LYS A 130 2.33 -10.10 -12.49
N GLN A 131 1.32 -9.95 -11.63
CA GLN A 131 0.37 -8.85 -11.68
C GLN A 131 0.45 -8.00 -10.41
N MET A 132 0.28 -6.69 -10.56
CA MET A 132 0.17 -5.76 -9.45
C MET A 132 -1.01 -4.83 -9.70
N ILE A 133 -1.94 -4.70 -8.74
CA ILE A 133 -2.96 -3.65 -8.82
C ILE A 133 -2.49 -2.47 -7.98
N VAL A 134 -2.34 -1.31 -8.61
CA VAL A 134 -1.92 -0.09 -7.95
C VAL A 134 -3.04 0.94 -7.93
N GLN A 135 -3.15 1.69 -6.84
CA GLN A 135 -3.91 2.93 -6.85
C GLN A 135 -2.98 4.11 -7.17
N ALA A 136 -3.37 4.95 -8.13
CA ALA A 136 -2.67 6.18 -8.45
C ALA A 136 -2.94 7.24 -7.38
N THR A 137 -1.91 7.57 -6.58
CA THR A 137 -2.02 8.51 -5.45
C THR A 137 -1.25 9.80 -5.70
N ASN A 138 -0.36 9.81 -6.69
CA ASN A 138 0.53 10.93 -6.97
C ASN A 138 0.72 11.11 -8.49
N THR A 139 1.32 12.24 -8.87
CA THR A 139 1.91 12.46 -10.19
C THR A 139 3.33 12.99 -10.00
N GLY A 140 4.25 12.64 -10.90
CA GLY A 140 5.57 13.26 -10.99
C GLY A 140 5.68 14.12 -12.24
N GLY A 141 6.38 15.26 -12.16
CA GLY A 141 6.58 16.16 -13.31
C GLY A 141 7.65 15.66 -14.29
N ASP A 142 8.46 14.72 -13.84
CA ASP A 142 9.54 14.03 -14.56
C ASP A 142 9.10 12.69 -15.17
N LEU A 143 7.86 12.27 -14.93
CA LEU A 143 7.34 11.02 -15.46
C LEU A 143 7.04 11.13 -16.96
N GLY A 144 7.50 10.13 -17.70
CA GLY A 144 7.18 9.95 -19.11
C GLY A 144 5.73 9.48 -19.34
N SER A 145 5.38 9.37 -20.62
CA SER A 145 4.12 8.79 -21.06
C SER A 145 3.93 7.37 -20.50
N ASN A 146 2.79 7.13 -19.84
CA ASN A 146 2.41 5.84 -19.23
C ASN A 146 3.45 5.29 -18.24
N GLN A 147 4.12 6.17 -17.50
CA GLN A 147 5.05 5.76 -16.45
C GLN A 147 4.32 5.61 -15.11
N PHE A 148 4.64 4.52 -14.41
CA PHE A 148 4.17 4.22 -13.07
C PHE A 148 5.36 4.17 -12.12
N ASP A 149 5.53 5.20 -11.30
CA ASP A 149 6.55 5.23 -10.26
C ASP A 149 6.01 4.54 -9.00
N LEU A 150 6.47 3.32 -8.75
CA LEU A 150 5.91 2.47 -7.69
C LEU A 150 6.36 2.99 -6.33
N ALA A 151 5.41 3.23 -5.42
CA ALA A 151 5.70 3.68 -4.07
C ALA A 151 6.30 2.53 -3.25
N ILE A 152 7.62 2.48 -3.14
CA ILE A 152 8.38 1.40 -2.53
C ILE A 152 9.38 2.01 -1.54
N PRO A 153 9.20 1.85 -0.21
CA PRO A 153 10.16 2.36 0.75
C PRO A 153 11.58 1.86 0.49
N GLY A 154 12.54 2.78 0.54
CA GLY A 154 13.92 2.50 0.14
C GLY A 154 14.12 2.36 -1.37
N GLY A 155 13.15 2.81 -2.20
CA GLY A 155 13.26 2.93 -3.66
C GLY A 155 14.06 4.14 -4.13
N GLY A 156 14.36 5.07 -3.24
CA GLY A 156 15.03 6.34 -3.54
C GLY A 156 14.06 7.51 -3.40
N PHE A 157 14.58 8.64 -2.95
CA PHE A 157 13.82 9.88 -2.77
C PHE A 157 13.49 10.56 -4.11
N GLY A 158 14.36 10.41 -5.09
CA GLY A 158 14.29 11.21 -6.31
C GLY A 158 14.61 12.68 -6.02
N ILE A 159 13.77 13.59 -6.51
CA ILE A 159 14.02 15.04 -6.46
C ILE A 159 13.87 15.62 -5.05
N PHE A 160 12.93 15.09 -4.25
CA PHE A 160 12.57 15.63 -2.95
C PHE A 160 12.90 14.64 -1.82
N ASP A 161 13.39 15.14 -0.68
CA ASP A 161 13.62 14.34 0.51
C ASP A 161 12.88 14.95 1.71
N ALA A 162 11.68 14.42 1.99
CA ALA A 162 11.02 14.65 3.27
C ALA A 162 11.29 13.54 4.29
N CYS A 163 11.88 12.41 3.86
CA CYS A 163 12.05 11.24 4.70
C CYS A 163 13.08 11.47 5.81
N THR A 164 14.19 12.14 5.51
CA THR A 164 15.20 12.47 6.53
C THR A 164 14.66 13.43 7.58
N HIS A 165 13.67 14.25 7.22
CA HIS A 165 12.96 15.10 8.17
C HIS A 165 11.87 14.36 8.95
N GLN A 166 11.07 13.52 8.27
CA GLN A 166 10.00 12.76 8.91
C GLN A 166 10.55 11.76 9.93
N TYR A 167 11.69 11.16 9.64
CA TYR A 167 12.32 10.13 10.46
C TYR A 167 13.76 10.51 10.82
N PRO A 168 13.96 11.52 11.69
CA PRO A 168 15.29 12.08 11.99
C PRO A 168 16.21 11.08 12.72
N SER A 169 15.66 10.02 13.31
CA SER A 169 16.43 8.92 13.92
C SER A 169 17.02 7.95 12.90
N THR A 170 16.63 8.03 11.62
CA THR A 170 17.17 7.22 10.53
C THR A 170 18.24 8.04 9.79
N PRO A 171 19.53 7.68 9.88
CA PRO A 171 20.59 8.42 9.20
C PRO A 171 20.35 8.51 7.70
N ALA A 172 20.73 9.62 7.06
CA ALA A 172 20.57 9.80 5.61
C ALA A 172 21.21 8.65 4.79
N SER A 173 22.35 8.12 5.23
CA SER A 173 23.02 6.98 4.60
C SER A 173 22.22 5.67 4.66
N ALA A 174 21.27 5.53 5.58
CA ALA A 174 20.44 4.34 5.74
C ALA A 174 19.32 4.25 4.69
N TRP A 175 19.07 5.31 3.92
CA TRP A 175 18.04 5.33 2.87
C TRP A 175 18.56 4.89 1.50
N GLY A 176 19.88 4.79 1.33
CA GLY A 176 20.54 4.36 0.10
C GLY A 176 20.77 5.49 -0.88
N ALA A 177 20.85 5.16 -2.17
CA ALA A 177 21.08 6.14 -3.22
C ALA A 177 19.84 7.02 -3.44
N GLN A 178 20.05 8.29 -3.80
CA GLN A 178 18.97 9.24 -4.09
C GLN A 178 17.98 8.68 -5.12
N TYR A 179 18.48 8.06 -6.19
CA TYR A 179 17.69 7.33 -7.19
C TYR A 179 18.00 5.84 -7.09
N GLY A 180 16.97 4.99 -7.00
CA GLY A 180 17.10 3.54 -6.88
C GLY A 180 17.27 3.03 -5.44
N GLY A 181 17.62 3.91 -4.49
CA GLY A 181 17.56 3.65 -3.05
C GLY A 181 18.51 2.55 -2.58
N LEU A 182 17.98 1.65 -1.74
CA LEU A 182 18.73 0.54 -1.17
C LEU A 182 19.16 -0.47 -2.25
N SER A 183 20.31 -1.11 -2.04
CA SER A 183 20.86 -2.12 -2.96
C SER A 183 20.72 -3.55 -2.45
N SER A 184 20.38 -3.73 -1.16
CA SER A 184 20.25 -5.05 -0.55
C SER A 184 19.10 -5.12 0.45
N ARG A 185 18.49 -6.31 0.55
CA ARG A 185 17.38 -6.62 1.45
C ARG A 185 17.69 -6.35 2.91
N THR A 186 18.92 -6.62 3.34
CA THR A 186 19.33 -6.48 4.75
C THR A 186 19.27 -5.03 5.24
N GLN A 187 19.41 -4.05 4.34
CA GLN A 187 19.31 -2.63 4.67
C GLN A 187 17.89 -2.20 5.06
N CYS A 188 16.86 -2.98 4.71
CA CYS A 188 15.48 -2.67 5.12
C CYS A 188 15.32 -2.63 6.64
N ALA A 189 16.15 -3.35 7.41
CA ALA A 189 16.13 -3.33 8.87
C ALA A 189 16.51 -1.96 9.46
N SER A 190 17.20 -1.12 8.69
CA SER A 190 17.60 0.23 9.09
C SER A 190 16.53 1.29 8.82
N LEU A 191 15.48 0.97 8.06
CA LEU A 191 14.36 1.89 7.80
C LEU A 191 13.39 1.93 8.99
N PRO A 192 12.60 3.01 9.12
CA PRO A 192 11.53 3.10 10.12
C PRO A 192 10.59 1.91 10.07
N ALA A 193 10.13 1.42 11.24
CA ALA A 193 9.33 0.21 11.37
C ALA A 193 8.10 0.18 10.44
N ALA A 194 7.41 1.32 10.29
CA ALA A 194 6.25 1.46 9.41
C ALA A 194 6.54 1.22 7.91
N LEU A 195 7.81 1.31 7.50
CA LEU A 195 8.26 1.22 6.12
C LEU A 195 8.96 -0.10 5.79
N GLN A 196 9.39 -0.85 6.80
CA GLN A 196 10.20 -2.05 6.60
C GLN A 196 9.46 -3.12 5.78
N ALA A 197 8.17 -3.33 6.01
CA ALA A 197 7.39 -4.33 5.27
C ALA A 197 7.35 -4.04 3.76
N GLY A 198 7.09 -2.78 3.38
CA GLY A 198 7.15 -2.34 1.98
C GLY A 198 8.55 -2.43 1.38
N CYS A 199 9.59 -2.16 2.18
CA CYS A 199 10.97 -2.37 1.75
C CYS A 199 11.28 -3.84 1.49
N TYR A 200 10.93 -4.75 2.40
CA TYR A 200 11.15 -6.19 2.21
C TYR A 200 10.38 -6.71 1.00
N TRP A 201 9.15 -6.24 0.76
CA TRP A 201 8.37 -6.58 -0.43
C TRP A 201 9.16 -6.37 -1.74
N ARG A 202 9.96 -5.30 -1.83
CA ARG A 202 10.81 -5.00 -2.98
C ARG A 202 11.75 -6.16 -3.32
N PHE A 203 12.36 -6.75 -2.31
CA PHE A 203 13.35 -7.81 -2.49
C PHE A 203 12.72 -9.20 -2.52
N ASP A 204 11.57 -9.37 -1.88
CA ASP A 204 10.92 -10.67 -1.70
C ASP A 204 9.97 -11.00 -2.86
N TRP A 205 8.86 -10.25 -2.98
CA TRP A 205 7.86 -10.54 -4.01
C TRP A 205 8.25 -9.92 -5.36
N PHE A 206 8.78 -8.70 -5.31
CA PHE A 206 9.19 -7.95 -6.49
C PHE A 206 10.58 -8.34 -7.00
N LEU A 207 11.27 -9.25 -6.30
CA LEU A 207 12.56 -9.85 -6.71
C LEU A 207 13.63 -8.82 -7.08
N ASN A 208 13.57 -7.64 -6.46
CA ASN A 208 14.40 -6.48 -6.75
C ASN A 208 14.47 -6.15 -8.25
N ALA A 209 13.36 -6.31 -8.98
CA ALA A 209 13.28 -5.99 -10.38
C ALA A 209 13.65 -4.52 -10.62
N ASP A 210 14.51 -4.28 -11.60
CA ASP A 210 14.95 -2.93 -11.95
C ASP A 210 14.10 -2.40 -13.10
N ASN A 211 13.16 -1.52 -12.77
CA ASN A 211 12.30 -0.79 -13.71
C ASN A 211 11.62 -1.68 -14.76
N PRO A 212 10.94 -2.77 -14.37
CA PRO A 212 10.30 -3.66 -15.33
C PRO A 212 9.25 -2.94 -16.17
N SER A 213 9.22 -3.25 -17.46
CA SER A 213 8.14 -2.84 -18.37
C SER A 213 6.82 -3.52 -18.00
N ILE A 214 5.71 -2.91 -18.37
CA ILE A 214 4.36 -3.39 -18.07
C ILE A 214 3.41 -3.23 -19.27
N THR A 215 2.33 -4.01 -19.24
CA THR A 215 1.04 -3.55 -19.78
C THR A 215 0.11 -3.20 -18.63
N PHE A 216 -0.80 -2.26 -18.85
CA PHE A 216 -1.77 -1.85 -17.83
C PHE A 216 -3.17 -1.73 -18.39
N LYS A 217 -4.15 -1.86 -17.50
CA LYS A 217 -5.55 -1.50 -17.72
C LYS A 217 -6.15 -0.92 -16.45
N GLN A 218 -6.99 0.10 -16.58
CA GLN A 218 -7.79 0.61 -15.49
C GLN A 218 -8.77 -0.47 -15.02
N VAL A 219 -8.97 -0.55 -13.71
CA VAL A 219 -9.85 -1.51 -13.04
C VAL A 219 -10.52 -0.85 -11.86
N ALA A 220 -11.67 -1.39 -11.44
CA ALA A 220 -12.30 -0.99 -10.18
C ALA A 220 -11.31 -1.24 -9.03
N CYS A 221 -11.15 -0.27 -8.13
CA CYS A 221 -10.20 -0.42 -7.04
C CYS A 221 -10.57 -1.57 -6.09
N PRO A 222 -9.64 -2.45 -5.72
CA PRO A 222 -9.80 -3.30 -4.55
C PRO A 222 -10.09 -2.47 -3.29
N ALA A 223 -11.06 -2.89 -2.48
CA ALA A 223 -11.41 -2.24 -1.23
C ALA A 223 -10.22 -2.18 -0.26
N ALA A 224 -9.27 -3.11 -0.35
CA ALA A 224 -8.05 -3.10 0.44
C ALA A 224 -7.09 -1.94 0.12
N LEU A 225 -7.14 -1.39 -1.11
CA LEU A 225 -6.38 -0.20 -1.47
C LEU A 225 -7.08 1.06 -1.00
N THR A 226 -8.38 1.17 -1.27
CA THR A 226 -9.17 2.35 -0.89
C THR A 226 -9.33 2.50 0.62
N ALA A 227 -9.34 1.40 1.38
CA ALA A 227 -9.33 1.43 2.84
C ALA A 227 -8.02 1.99 3.43
N ARG A 228 -6.89 1.87 2.70
CA ARG A 228 -5.59 2.41 3.13
C ARG A 228 -5.39 3.86 2.72
N SER A 229 -5.93 4.26 1.56
CA SER A 229 -5.80 5.63 1.05
C SER A 229 -6.94 6.55 1.45
N GLY A 230 -8.10 6.02 1.83
CA GLY A 230 -9.32 6.80 2.05
C GLY A 230 -9.96 7.37 0.77
N CYS A 231 -9.44 7.03 -0.41
CA CYS A 231 -9.85 7.62 -1.68
C CYS A 231 -10.51 6.62 -2.62
N VAL A 232 -11.71 6.98 -3.07
CA VAL A 232 -12.56 6.25 -4.04
C VAL A 232 -13.04 7.27 -5.07
N ARG A 233 -12.80 6.98 -6.35
CA ARG A 233 -13.31 7.81 -7.45
C ARG A 233 -14.83 7.69 -7.57
N ALA A 234 -15.48 8.73 -8.08
CA ALA A 234 -16.87 8.61 -8.49
C ALA A 234 -16.99 7.60 -9.65
N ASN A 235 -18.18 7.03 -9.86
CA ASN A 235 -18.48 6.19 -11.02
C ASN A 235 -18.57 7.04 -12.30
N ASP A 236 -17.46 7.66 -12.70
CA ASP A 236 -17.37 8.61 -13.79
C ASP A 236 -16.71 8.03 -15.04
N ALA A 237 -15.61 7.30 -14.88
CA ALA A 237 -14.93 6.63 -15.99
C ALA A 237 -15.41 5.19 -16.18
N ILE A 238 -15.55 4.46 -15.08
CA ILE A 238 -15.84 3.03 -15.03
C ILE A 238 -16.77 2.75 -13.84
N ASN A 239 -17.17 1.50 -13.62
CA ASN A 239 -17.73 1.13 -12.32
C ASN A 239 -16.59 1.11 -11.28
N GLU A 240 -16.39 2.24 -10.61
CA GLU A 240 -15.36 2.48 -9.59
C GLU A 240 -15.75 1.98 -8.20
N THR A 241 -16.86 1.23 -8.10
CA THR A 241 -17.29 0.61 -6.84
C THR A 241 -16.20 -0.34 -6.32
N PRO A 242 -15.68 -0.12 -5.10
CA PRO A 242 -14.60 -0.95 -4.59
C PRO A 242 -14.96 -2.43 -4.52
N THR A 243 -14.00 -3.29 -4.84
CA THR A 243 -14.21 -4.74 -4.96
C THR A 243 -13.46 -5.55 -3.89
N GLY A 244 -14.02 -6.69 -3.49
CA GLY A 244 -13.38 -7.58 -2.53
C GLY A 244 -13.34 -7.05 -1.09
N PRO A 245 -12.61 -7.75 -0.18
CA PRO A 245 -12.50 -7.35 1.23
C PRO A 245 -11.62 -6.11 1.42
N SER A 246 -11.95 -5.28 2.42
CA SER A 246 -11.19 -4.08 2.81
C SER A 246 -9.87 -4.39 3.53
N ALA A 247 -9.70 -5.63 4.00
CA ALA A 247 -8.46 -6.12 4.58
C ALA A 247 -8.04 -7.39 3.84
N VAL A 248 -6.85 -7.35 3.25
CA VAL A 248 -6.21 -8.50 2.61
C VAL A 248 -4.84 -8.68 3.29
N PRO A 249 -4.60 -9.84 3.95
CA PRO A 249 -3.33 -10.07 4.63
C PRO A 249 -2.18 -10.16 3.63
N THR A 250 -0.97 -9.88 4.09
CA THR A 250 0.24 -10.10 3.29
C THR A 250 0.47 -11.60 3.13
N TRP A 251 0.55 -12.05 1.88
CA TRP A 251 0.90 -13.43 1.56
C TRP A 251 2.33 -13.75 2.00
N ALA A 252 2.50 -14.92 2.60
CA ALA A 252 3.80 -15.49 2.95
C ALA A 252 3.96 -16.82 2.20
N SER A 253 5.10 -17.00 1.52
CA SER A 253 5.43 -18.28 0.89
C SER A 253 5.59 -19.35 1.97
N SER A 254 4.89 -20.47 1.82
CA SER A 254 4.92 -21.61 2.75
C SER A 254 6.18 -22.48 2.65
N THR A 255 7.23 -22.04 1.93
CA THR A 255 8.42 -22.85 1.64
C THR A 255 9.40 -22.96 2.82
N SER A 256 8.91 -23.02 4.06
CA SER A 256 9.67 -23.31 5.28
C SER A 256 8.74 -23.78 6.41
N ALA A 257 7.98 -24.86 6.19
CA ALA A 257 7.30 -25.58 7.28
C ALA A 257 7.10 -27.07 6.94
N ALA A 258 8.17 -27.76 6.54
CA ALA A 258 8.26 -29.21 6.69
C ALA A 258 8.97 -29.49 8.02
N GLY A 259 8.23 -29.36 9.12
CA GLY A 259 8.69 -29.61 10.48
C GLY A 259 7.70 -30.49 11.22
N SER A 260 7.88 -31.81 11.06
CA SER A 260 7.50 -32.90 11.95
C SER A 260 6.18 -32.76 12.74
N THR A 261 5.12 -33.37 12.20
CA THR A 261 3.99 -33.86 13.00
C THR A 261 4.46 -34.96 13.95
N SER A 262 4.86 -34.59 15.16
CA SER A 262 4.90 -35.53 16.28
C SER A 262 3.49 -35.63 16.87
N SER A 263 2.83 -36.76 16.60
CA SER A 263 1.57 -37.16 17.21
C SER A 263 1.72 -37.22 18.73
N ALA A 264 1.10 -36.28 19.45
CA ALA A 264 0.89 -36.41 20.89
C ALA A 264 -0.28 -37.37 21.11
N ILE A 265 0.05 -38.58 21.57
CA ILE A 265 -0.88 -39.60 22.00
C ILE A 265 -1.52 -39.14 23.32
N THR A 266 -2.84 -39.06 23.33
CA THR A 266 -3.67 -38.87 24.52
C THR A 266 -3.51 -40.05 25.47
N SER A 267 -2.92 -39.82 26.65
CA SER A 267 -2.97 -40.78 27.76
C SER A 267 -3.69 -40.15 28.95
N THR A 268 -4.87 -40.70 29.20
CA THR A 268 -5.77 -40.47 30.32
C THR A 268 -5.17 -40.98 31.64
N SER A 269 -5.13 -40.16 32.69
CA SER A 269 -5.08 -40.67 34.06
C SER A 269 -5.68 -39.70 35.07
N LYS A 270 -6.56 -40.31 35.88
CA LYS A 270 -7.47 -39.79 36.89
C LYS A 270 -6.78 -39.15 38.11
N SER A 271 -7.51 -38.18 38.67
CA SER A 271 -7.49 -37.58 40.03
C SER A 271 -6.68 -38.23 41.14
N THR A 272 -6.03 -37.38 41.96
CA THR A 272 -6.18 -37.42 43.42
C THR A 272 -5.97 -36.02 44.03
N SER A 273 -6.85 -35.68 44.98
CA SER A 273 -7.05 -34.40 45.64
C SER A 273 -6.32 -34.28 46.98
N VAL A 274 -5.64 -33.15 47.22
CA VAL A 274 -5.42 -32.50 48.54
C VAL A 274 -5.14 -31.01 48.19
N GLY A 275 -5.77 -29.95 48.68
CA GLY A 275 -6.54 -29.74 49.89
C GLY A 275 -5.83 -28.73 50.80
N VAL A 276 -5.60 -27.48 50.38
CA VAL A 276 -5.24 -26.37 51.28
C VAL A 276 -5.88 -25.05 50.81
N THR A 277 -6.66 -24.46 51.71
CA THR A 277 -7.43 -23.22 51.62
C THR A 277 -6.59 -22.03 52.08
N ILE A 278 -6.53 -20.92 51.34
CA ILE A 278 -6.38 -19.55 51.87
C ILE A 278 -7.21 -18.57 51.02
N SER A 279 -7.97 -17.72 51.71
CA SER A 279 -9.01 -16.83 51.19
C SER A 279 -8.53 -15.46 50.72
N THR A 280 -9.24 -14.96 49.70
CA THR A 280 -9.74 -13.58 49.46
C THR A 280 -8.78 -12.40 49.32
N SER A 281 -8.82 -11.74 48.15
CA SER A 281 -9.49 -10.43 48.02
C SER A 281 -9.73 -10.06 46.55
N SER A 282 -10.90 -9.49 46.31
CA SER A 282 -11.48 -9.11 45.02
C SER A 282 -11.38 -7.60 44.81
N THR A 283 -10.97 -7.17 43.62
CA THR A 283 -11.38 -5.88 43.03
C THR A 283 -11.55 -6.04 41.52
N THR A 284 -12.77 -5.76 41.07
CA THR A 284 -13.22 -5.67 39.69
C THR A 284 -13.00 -4.25 39.14
N SER A 285 -12.55 -4.12 37.88
CA SER A 285 -13.16 -3.31 36.80
C SER A 285 -12.12 -2.87 35.75
N GLY A 286 -12.45 -3.05 34.46
CA GLY A 286 -11.81 -2.33 33.35
C GLY A 286 -11.46 -3.21 32.14
N ALA A 287 -12.40 -3.36 31.21
CA ALA A 287 -12.29 -4.20 30.01
C ALA A 287 -11.19 -3.75 29.03
N ALA A 288 -10.37 -4.71 28.60
CA ALA A 288 -9.44 -4.60 27.49
C ALA A 288 -10.17 -4.85 26.16
N SER A 289 -9.90 -4.03 25.15
CA SER A 289 -10.05 -4.42 23.74
C SER A 289 -8.65 -4.47 23.14
N GLY A 290 -8.10 -5.68 23.10
CA GLY A 290 -6.78 -5.97 22.57
C GLY A 290 -6.80 -6.11 21.06
N GLY A 291 -6.04 -5.27 20.37
CA GLY A 291 -5.55 -5.55 19.03
C GLY A 291 -4.32 -6.44 19.14
N THR A 292 -4.51 -7.76 19.17
CA THR A 292 -3.41 -8.73 19.06
C THR A 292 -2.89 -8.72 17.63
N GLY A 293 -1.91 -7.86 17.36
CA GLY A 293 -1.08 -7.97 16.17
C GLY A 293 -0.27 -9.26 16.25
N THR A 294 -0.59 -10.21 15.37
CA THR A 294 0.21 -11.42 15.17
C THR A 294 1.66 -11.03 14.82
N PRO A 295 2.68 -11.64 15.44
CA PRO A 295 4.07 -11.35 15.11
C PRO A 295 4.35 -11.66 13.63
N VAL A 296 4.99 -10.72 12.95
CA VAL A 296 5.59 -10.94 11.63
C VAL A 296 6.51 -12.17 11.73
N ALA A 297 6.33 -13.14 10.83
CA ALA A 297 7.11 -14.38 10.84
C ALA A 297 8.62 -14.07 10.81
N ARG A 298 9.35 -14.71 11.72
CA ARG A 298 10.80 -14.61 11.91
C ARG A 298 11.54 -15.06 10.64
N TYR A 299 12.23 -14.14 9.97
CA TYR A 299 13.38 -14.50 9.14
C TYR A 299 14.59 -14.69 10.06
N GLY A 300 15.24 -15.85 9.97
CA GLY A 300 16.26 -16.30 10.92
C GLY A 300 17.42 -15.31 11.09
N GLN A 301 17.51 -14.73 12.29
CA GLN A 301 18.78 -14.26 12.84
C GLN A 301 19.61 -15.49 13.23
N CYS A 302 20.62 -15.82 12.44
CA CYS A 302 21.77 -16.54 12.96
C CYS A 302 22.75 -15.49 13.50
N GLY A 303 23.07 -15.56 14.80
CA GLY A 303 24.10 -14.74 15.44
C GLY A 303 23.59 -13.88 16.59
N GLY A 304 23.26 -14.52 17.72
CA GLY A 304 23.17 -13.86 19.01
C GLY A 304 24.55 -13.76 19.67
N SER A 305 24.76 -12.68 20.43
CA SER A 305 25.96 -12.35 21.20
C SER A 305 26.48 -13.54 22.03
N GLY A 306 27.75 -13.90 21.85
CA GLY A 306 28.42 -14.95 22.65
C GLY A 306 29.01 -16.14 21.86
N TRP A 307 28.90 -16.15 20.53
CA TRP A 307 29.53 -17.21 19.73
C TRP A 307 31.05 -16.98 19.59
N SER A 308 31.84 -17.87 20.22
CA SER A 308 33.27 -18.05 19.94
C SER A 308 33.45 -19.45 19.36
N GLY A 309 33.62 -19.55 18.04
CA GLY A 309 33.75 -20.83 17.33
C GLY A 309 34.00 -20.66 15.84
N SER A 310 34.85 -21.53 15.28
CA SER A 310 35.92 -21.24 14.32
C SER A 310 35.58 -21.04 12.83
N THR A 311 36.43 -20.22 12.21
CA THR A 311 36.75 -20.00 10.80
C THR A 311 37.01 -21.31 10.02
N VAL A 312 36.36 -21.55 8.87
CA VAL A 312 36.97 -21.72 7.53
C VAL A 312 35.95 -22.08 6.43
N VAL A 313 36.30 -21.56 5.25
CA VAL A 313 35.80 -21.69 3.86
C VAL A 313 35.42 -23.09 3.36
N SER A 314 34.38 -23.16 2.53
CA SER A 314 34.30 -23.89 1.24
C SER A 314 33.17 -23.30 0.40
#